data_AF-A0AAU6DZR5-F1
#
_entry.id   AF-A0AAU6DZR5-F1
#
_cell.length_a   1.000
_cell.length_b   1.000
_cell.length_c   1.000
_cell.angle_alpha   90.00
_cell.angle_beta   90.00
_cell.angle_gamma   90.00
#
_symmetry.space_group_name_H-M   'P 1'
#
loop_
_entity.id
_entity.type
_entity.pdbx_description
1 polymer ?
#
loop_
_entity_poly.entity_id
_entity_poly.type
_entity_poly.pdbx_seq_one_letter_code
_entity_poly.pdbx_strand_id
1 'polypeptide(L)'
;MAEHIELLALAECVARTVRHPSNVHHALLAGVTWAEIARVIDSDEIAVRRDYRQWADDQYDLNQRYSDRGMTADEHAAAIAGAAEGVGDTR
;
A
#
# COMPACT_ATOMS: atom_id res chain seq x y z
N MET A 1 -26.23 -0.69 -22.59
CA MET A 1 -25.09 0.26 -22.45
C MET A 1 -24.68 0.50 -21.00
N ALA A 2 -25.59 0.45 -20.01
CA ALA A 2 -25.23 0.57 -18.59
C ALA A 2 -24.41 -0.62 -18.05
N GLU A 3 -24.73 -1.84 -18.47
CA GLU A 3 -24.12 -3.09 -17.97
C GLU A 3 -22.60 -3.18 -18.18
N HIS A 4 -22.07 -2.67 -19.30
CA HIS A 4 -20.63 -2.62 -19.53
C HIS A 4 -19.90 -1.60 -18.65
N ILE A 5 -20.57 -0.49 -18.28
CA ILE A 5 -20.01 0.51 -17.36
C ILE A 5 -20.03 -0.03 -15.93
N GLU A 6 -21.07 -0.77 -15.55
CA GLU A 6 -21.13 -1.41 -14.23
C GLU A 6 -20.08 -2.52 -14.09
N LEU A 7 -19.82 -3.31 -15.13
CA LEU A 7 -18.73 -4.29 -15.15
C LEU A 7 -17.34 -3.62 -15.07
N LEU A 8 -17.14 -2.50 -15.75
CA LEU A 8 -15.89 -1.73 -15.64
C LEU A 8 -15.73 -1.09 -14.27
N ALA A 9 -16.79 -0.52 -13.70
CA ALA A 9 -16.77 0.06 -12.36
C ALA A 9 -16.53 -1.00 -11.28
N LEU A 10 -17.07 -2.22 -11.45
CA LEU A 10 -16.81 -3.35 -10.56
C LEU A 10 -15.37 -3.84 -10.72
N ALA A 11 -14.87 -3.99 -11.94
CA ALA A 11 -13.48 -4.35 -12.20
C ALA A 11 -12.51 -3.31 -11.63
N GLU A 12 -12.84 -2.01 -11.74
CA GLU A 12 -12.07 -0.93 -11.15
C GLU A 12 -12.18 -0.90 -9.62
N CYS A 13 -13.36 -1.21 -9.05
CA CYS A 13 -13.55 -1.33 -7.61
C CYS A 13 -12.74 -2.50 -7.04
N VAL A 14 -12.74 -3.65 -7.71
CA VAL A 14 -11.88 -4.79 -7.38
C VAL A 14 -10.43 -4.41 -7.52
N ALA A 15 -10.02 -3.78 -8.64
CA ALA A 15 -8.65 -3.32 -8.86
C ALA A 15 -8.19 -2.32 -7.78
N ARG A 16 -9.05 -1.40 -7.33
CA ARG A 16 -8.80 -0.50 -6.20
C ARG A 16 -8.69 -1.26 -4.88
N THR A 17 -9.51 -2.29 -4.70
CA THR A 17 -9.50 -3.13 -3.49
C THR A 17 -8.20 -3.92 -3.40
N VAL A 18 -7.70 -4.51 -4.49
CA VAL A 18 -6.40 -5.19 -4.50
C VAL A 18 -5.20 -4.24 -4.54
N ARG A 19 -5.30 -3.05 -5.13
CA ARG A 19 -4.28 -1.98 -5.05
C ARG A 19 -4.27 -1.23 -3.71
N HIS A 20 -5.16 -1.56 -2.78
CA HIS A 20 -5.24 -0.84 -1.53
C HIS A 20 -3.92 -0.98 -0.75
N PRO A 21 -3.32 0.10 -0.24
CA PRO A 21 -2.02 0.05 0.43
C PRO A 21 -1.97 -0.86 1.68
N SER A 22 -3.12 -1.19 2.27
CA SER A 22 -3.20 -2.22 3.32
C SER A 22 -2.81 -3.62 2.81
N ASN A 23 -3.11 -3.97 1.57
CA ASN A 23 -2.68 -5.24 0.98
C ASN A 23 -1.19 -5.24 0.65
N VAL A 24 -0.65 -4.08 0.27
CA VAL A 24 0.80 -3.87 0.15
C VAL A 24 1.47 -4.13 1.50
N HIS A 25 0.92 -3.60 2.60
CA HIS A 25 1.41 -3.87 3.95
C HIS A 25 1.41 -5.37 4.28
N HIS A 26 0.30 -6.07 4.03
CA HIS A 26 0.21 -7.51 4.26
C HIS A 26 1.20 -8.31 3.39
N ALA A 27 1.40 -7.92 2.13
CA ALA A 27 2.37 -8.56 1.25
C ALA A 27 3.81 -8.39 1.75
N LEU A 28 4.16 -7.18 2.22
CA LEU A 28 5.47 -6.92 2.82
C LEU A 28 5.70 -7.75 4.09
N LEU A 29 4.70 -7.86 4.96
CA LEU A 29 4.75 -8.72 6.15
C LEU A 29 4.90 -10.21 5.80
N ALA A 30 4.38 -10.63 4.63
CA ALA A 30 4.56 -11.96 4.09
C ALA A 30 5.92 -12.17 3.38
N GLY A 31 6.78 -11.15 3.34
CA GLY A 31 8.10 -11.20 2.73
C GLY A 31 8.14 -10.96 1.22
N VAL A 32 7.04 -10.51 0.62
CA VAL A 32 7.00 -10.14 -0.81
C VAL A 32 7.77 -8.84 -1.02
N THR A 33 8.62 -8.80 -2.04
CA THR A 33 9.44 -7.62 -2.32
C THR A 33 8.64 -6.50 -2.98
N TRP A 34 9.15 -5.27 -2.87
CA TRP A 34 8.57 -4.10 -3.53
C TRP A 34 8.44 -4.26 -5.05
N ALA A 35 9.44 -4.86 -5.70
CA ALA A 35 9.45 -5.12 -7.13
C ALA A 35 8.35 -6.12 -7.55
N GLU A 36 8.15 -7.19 -6.76
CA GLU A 36 7.08 -8.15 -6.99
C GLU A 36 5.70 -7.52 -6.82
N ILE A 37 5.51 -6.72 -5.78
CA ILE A 37 4.26 -5.98 -5.54
C ILE A 37 3.98 -5.03 -6.71
N ALA A 38 4.95 -4.23 -7.12
CA ALA A 38 4.84 -3.29 -8.23
C ALA A 38 4.44 -3.99 -9.53
N ARG A 39 5.05 -5.15 -9.82
CA ARG A 39 4.71 -5.99 -10.97
C ARG A 39 3.28 -6.54 -10.90
N VAL A 40 2.84 -7.01 -9.74
CA VAL A 40 1.49 -7.58 -9.56
C VAL A 40 0.41 -6.51 -9.74
N ILE A 41 0.65 -5.29 -9.27
CA ILE A 41 -0.32 -4.20 -9.37
C ILE A 41 -0.18 -3.37 -10.67
N ASP A 42 0.70 -3.79 -11.57
CA ASP A 42 1.02 -3.09 -12.83
C ASP A 42 1.34 -1.60 -12.60
N SER A 43 2.34 -1.35 -11.74
CA SER A 43 2.79 -0.02 -11.35
C SER A 43 4.30 0.05 -11.22
N ASP A 44 4.82 1.27 -11.14
CA ASP A 44 6.21 1.53 -10.79
C ASP A 44 6.45 1.42 -9.27
N GLU A 45 7.61 0.91 -8.88
CA GLU A 45 8.00 0.69 -7.48
C GLU A 45 8.03 1.99 -6.66
N ILE A 46 8.48 3.10 -7.26
CA ILE A 46 8.53 4.40 -6.60
C ILE A 46 7.11 4.89 -6.33
N ALA A 47 6.20 4.70 -7.29
CA ALA A 47 4.79 5.04 -7.11
C ALA A 47 4.16 4.19 -5.98
N VAL A 48 4.40 2.88 -5.96
CA VAL A 48 3.89 1.98 -4.91
C VAL A 48 4.38 2.41 -3.53
N ARG A 49 5.67 2.73 -3.40
CA ARG A 49 6.26 3.18 -2.12
C ARG A 49 5.72 4.52 -1.67
N ARG A 50 5.55 5.47 -2.59
CA ARG A 50 4.97 6.78 -2.27
C ARG A 50 3.55 6.61 -1.73
N ASP A 51 2.73 5.84 -2.43
CA ASP A 51 1.32 5.64 -2.07
C ASP A 51 1.20 4.83 -0.76
N TYR A 52 2.12 3.89 -0.53
CA TYR A 52 2.24 3.19 0.75
C TYR A 52 2.62 4.11 1.92
N ARG A 53 3.59 5.02 1.73
CA ARG A 53 3.98 6.00 2.76
C ARG A 53 2.83 6.91 3.15
N GLN A 54 2.09 7.42 2.16
CA GLN A 54 0.91 8.25 2.41
C GLN A 54 -0.14 7.50 3.23
N TRP A 55 -0.39 6.23 2.90
CA TRP A 55 -1.31 5.42 3.69
C TRP A 55 -0.81 5.16 5.11
N ALA A 56 0.50 4.92 5.30
CA ALA A 56 1.07 4.75 6.64
C ALA A 56 0.90 6.03 7.47
N ASP A 57 1.12 7.21 6.88
CA ASP A 57 0.84 8.50 7.53
C ASP A 57 -0.64 8.63 7.91
N ASP A 58 -1.56 8.24 7.03
CA ASP A 58 -2.99 8.26 7.31
C ASP A 58 -3.38 7.28 8.44
N GLN A 59 -2.73 6.10 8.52
CA GLN A 59 -2.93 5.15 9.62
C GLN A 59 -2.40 5.69 10.96
N TYR A 60 -1.30 6.44 10.92
CA TYR A 60 -0.74 7.06 12.12
C TYR A 60 -1.59 8.25 12.61
N ASP A 61 -2.08 9.10 11.71
CA ASP A 61 -3.06 10.15 12.05
C ASP A 61 -4.36 9.53 12.62
N LEU A 62 -4.81 8.42 12.04
CA LEU A 62 -5.98 7.71 12.54
C LEU A 62 -5.76 7.21 13.98
N ASN A 63 -4.58 6.67 14.30
CA ASN A 63 -4.24 6.22 15.65
C ASN A 63 -4.18 7.38 16.66
N GLN A 64 -3.68 8.54 16.24
CA GLN A 64 -3.69 9.75 17.08
C GLN A 64 -5.10 10.23 17.43
N ARG A 65 -6.07 10.01 16.53
CA ARG A 65 -7.48 10.38 16.74
C ARG A 65 -8.27 9.29 17.46
N TYR A 66 -7.91 8.03 17.25
CA TYR A 66 -8.56 6.84 17.78
C TYR A 66 -7.49 5.82 18.15
N SER A 67 -7.09 5.79 19.43
CA SER A 67 -5.94 5.00 19.89
C SER A 67 -6.11 3.47 19.75
N ASP A 68 -7.32 2.99 19.48
CA ASP A 68 -7.64 1.58 19.18
C ASP A 68 -7.54 1.23 17.68
N ARG A 69 -7.21 2.18 16.80
CA ARG A 69 -7.21 2.00 15.34
C ARG A 69 -5.90 2.46 14.70
N GLY A 70 -5.66 2.01 13.47
CA GLY A 70 -4.51 2.47 12.68
C GLY A 70 -3.17 1.90 13.15
N MET A 71 -2.09 2.61 12.83
CA MET A 71 -0.71 2.23 13.17
C MET A 71 -0.23 3.02 14.38
N THR A 72 0.41 2.32 15.32
CA THR A 72 1.15 2.96 16.40
C THR A 72 2.38 3.70 15.86
N ALA A 73 2.99 4.55 16.69
CA ALA A 73 4.21 5.28 16.30
C ALA A 73 5.37 4.36 15.90
N ASP A 74 5.51 3.20 16.56
CA ASP A 74 6.57 2.22 16.26
C ASP A 74 6.32 1.52 14.91
N GLU A 75 5.08 1.09 14.68
CA GLU A 75 4.67 0.49 13.40
C GLU A 75 4.80 1.46 12.23
N HIS A 76 4.43 2.73 12.45
CA HIS A 76 4.61 3.78 11.45
C HIS A 76 6.09 4.01 11.12
N ALA A 77 6.94 4.15 12.14
CA ALA A 77 8.38 4.34 11.94
C ALA A 77 9.00 3.16 11.16
N ALA A 78 8.64 1.93 11.50
CA ALA A 78 9.08 0.73 10.80
C ALA A 78 8.58 0.71 9.33
N ALA A 79 7.32 1.09 9.09
CA ALA A 79 6.75 1.16 7.75
C ALA A 79 7.46 2.21 6.86
N ILE A 80 7.75 3.39 7.40
CA ILE A 80 8.45 4.46 6.67
C ILE A 80 9.90 4.06 6.37
N ALA A 81 10.60 3.47 7.34
CA ALA A 81 11.96 2.97 7.16
C ALA A 81 12.02 1.89 6.07
N GLY A 82 11.16 0.86 6.15
CA GLY A 82 11.10 -0.21 5.16
C GLY A 82 10.72 0.28 3.75
N ALA A 83 9.94 1.35 3.63
CA ALA A 83 9.62 1.99 2.37
C ALA A 83 10.79 2.85 1.81
N ALA A 84 11.77 3.23 2.63
CA ALA A 84 12.95 4.00 2.21
C ALA A 84 14.13 3.09 1.81
N GLU A 85 14.30 1.94 2.46
CA GLU A 85 15.48 1.06 2.33
C GLU A 85 15.65 0.43 0.95
N GLY A 86 14.58 0.24 0.16
CA GLY A 86 14.70 -0.40 -1.15
C GLY A 86 15.19 0.51 -2.29
N VAL A 87 15.72 1.70 -2.00
CA VAL A 87 16.48 2.52 -2.96
C VAL A 87 17.94 2.00 -3.10
N GLY A 88 18.36 1.06 -2.24
CA GLY A 88 19.77 0.67 -2.10
C GLY A 88 20.17 -0.76 -2.45
N ASP A 89 19.28 -1.64 -2.93
CA ASP A 89 19.67 -3.03 -3.26
C ASP A 89 19.86 -3.23 -4.78
N THR A 90 20.97 -2.68 -5.27
CA THR A 90 21.70 -3.23 -6.40
C THR A 90 23.13 -3.44 -5.95
N ARG A 91 23.48 -4.66 -5.54
CA ARG A 91 24.86 -5.12 -5.60
C ARG A 91 24.98 -6.62 -5.81
#